data_AF-A0A7J4IAV1-F1
#
_entry.id   AF-A0A7J4IAV1-F1
#
_cell.length_a   1.000
_cell.length_b   1.000
_cell.length_c   1.000
_cell.angle_alpha   90.00
_cell.angle_beta   90.00
_cell.angle_gamma   90.00
#
_symmetry.space_group_name_H-M   'P 1'
#
loop_
_entity.id
_entity.type
_entity.pdbx_description
1 polymer ?
#
loop_
_entity_poly.entity_id
_entity_poly.type
_entity_poly.pdbx_seq_one_letter_code
_entity_poly.pdbx_strand_id
1 'polypeptide(L)'
;VVYFYSVDIAGNIETEKNEPFTVEAPAITITIKGGLGVSATIKNTGATDLTNIAWSITLDGKLIFVGKAKSGTIDALAAGEEATVKDFVVGFGKTGIAVTAGSASANAEGTALLILVIGVA
;
A
#
# COMPACT_ATOMS: atom_id res chain seq x y z
N VAL A 1 23.22 3.80 -5.28
CA VAL A 1 24.64 3.68 -5.68
C VAL A 1 25.47 3.75 -4.42
N VAL A 2 26.35 2.79 -4.20
CA VAL A 2 27.31 2.80 -3.09
C VAL A 2 28.64 3.29 -3.63
N TYR A 3 29.23 4.26 -2.93
CA TYR A 3 30.57 4.78 -3.22
C TYR A 3 31.56 4.15 -2.25
N PHE A 4 32.73 3.76 -2.75
CA PHE A 4 33.78 3.16 -1.94
C PHE A 4 35.17 3.54 -2.46
N TYR A 5 36.09 3.72 -1.52
CA TYR A 5 37.52 3.93 -1.76
C TYR A 5 38.30 3.36 -0.57
N SER A 6 39.59 3.09 -0.77
CA SER A 6 40.48 2.67 0.30
C SER A 6 41.45 3.80 0.67
N VAL A 7 41.90 3.80 1.93
CA VAL A 7 42.96 4.68 2.42
C VAL A 7 44.04 3.80 3.01
N ASP A 8 45.27 3.98 2.58
CA ASP A 8 46.40 3.22 3.14
C ASP A 8 46.88 3.80 4.48
N ILE A 9 47.84 3.12 5.12
CA ILE A 9 48.39 3.53 6.41
C ILE A 9 49.15 4.86 6.36
N ALA A 10 49.58 5.31 5.17
CA ALA A 10 50.24 6.59 4.95
C ALA A 10 49.23 7.73 4.65
N GLY A 11 47.95 7.41 4.55
CA GLY A 11 46.88 8.37 4.27
C GLY A 11 46.63 8.63 2.78
N ASN A 12 47.18 7.82 1.87
CA ASN A 12 46.90 7.96 0.45
C ASN A 12 45.49 7.44 0.14
N ILE A 13 44.74 8.21 -0.65
CA ILE A 13 43.34 7.90 -1.00
C ILE A 13 43.30 7.42 -2.45
N GLU A 14 42.71 6.25 -2.66
CA GLU A 14 42.43 5.77 -4.03
C GLU A 14 41.28 6.54 -4.68
N THR A 15 41.26 6.58 -6.02
CA THR A 15 40.12 7.09 -6.79
C THR A 15 38.83 6.39 -6.39
N GLU A 16 37.80 7.17 -6.09
CA GLU A 16 36.48 6.68 -5.71
C GLU A 16 35.87 5.81 -6.81
N LYS A 17 35.31 4.66 -6.40
CA LYS A 17 34.57 3.72 -7.24
C LYS A 17 33.12 3.70 -6.79
N ASN A 18 32.24 3.30 -7.70
CA ASN A 18 30.83 3.19 -7.40
C ASN A 18 30.20 1.97 -8.08
N GLU A 19 29.22 1.39 -7.40
CA GLU A 19 28.39 0.30 -7.94
C GLU A 19 26.91 0.63 -7.71
N PRO A 20 26.06 0.51 -8.75
CA PRO A 20 24.62 0.59 -8.58
C PRO A 20 24.11 -0.67 -7.89
N PHE A 21 23.07 -0.51 -7.06
CA PHE A 21 22.29 -1.62 -6.55
C PHE A 21 20.81 -1.23 -6.60
N THR A 22 19.94 -2.23 -6.72
CA THR A 22 18.49 -2.06 -6.74
C THR A 22 17.92 -2.67 -5.47
N VAL A 23 17.04 -1.94 -4.80
CA VAL A 23 16.19 -2.50 -3.75
C VAL A 23 14.86 -2.83 -4.40
N GLU A 24 14.52 -4.11 -4.48
CA GLU A 24 13.20 -4.51 -4.97
C GLU A 24 12.16 -4.31 -3.88
N ALA A 25 11.09 -3.60 -4.22
CA ALA A 25 9.94 -3.48 -3.34
C ALA A 25 9.11 -4.77 -3.36
N PRO A 26 8.44 -5.14 -2.26
CA PRO A 26 7.49 -6.24 -2.24
C PRO A 26 6.47 -6.14 -3.38
N ALA A 27 6.33 -7.21 -4.15
CA ALA A 27 5.37 -7.26 -5.24
C ALA A 27 3.96 -7.49 -4.66
N ILE A 28 3.22 -6.40 -4.49
CA ILE A 28 1.85 -6.38 -3.95
C ILE A 28 0.91 -5.80 -4.99
N THR A 29 -0.25 -6.43 -5.18
CA THR A 29 -1.37 -5.88 -5.95
C THR A 29 -2.56 -5.62 -5.05
N ILE A 30 -3.29 -4.54 -5.33
CA ILE A 30 -4.45 -4.11 -4.52
C ILE A 30 -5.65 -3.99 -5.45
N THR A 31 -6.75 -4.67 -5.12
CA THR A 31 -8.04 -4.56 -5.83
C THR A 31 -9.08 -3.97 -4.90
N ILE A 32 -9.62 -2.81 -5.25
CA ILE A 32 -10.62 -2.09 -4.46
C ILE A 32 -12.03 -2.50 -4.92
N LYS A 33 -12.92 -2.75 -3.96
CA LYS A 33 -14.35 -3.05 -4.22
C LYS A 33 -15.24 -2.28 -3.27
N GLY A 34 -16.35 -1.77 -3.84
CA GLY A 34 -17.49 -1.26 -3.09
C GLY A 34 -18.43 -2.38 -2.61
N GLY A 35 -19.59 -2.00 -2.10
CA GLY A 35 -20.57 -2.88 -1.47
C GLY A 35 -21.04 -2.27 -0.16
N LEU A 36 -21.12 -3.08 0.89
CA LEU A 36 -21.35 -2.60 2.26
C LEU A 36 -20.05 -1.98 2.79
N GLY A 37 -19.89 -0.67 2.62
CA GLY A 37 -18.62 0.04 2.84
C GLY A 37 -17.61 -0.20 1.71
N VAL A 38 -16.32 -0.18 2.06
CA VAL A 38 -15.20 -0.41 1.14
C VAL A 38 -14.43 -1.65 1.56
N SER A 39 -13.98 -2.43 0.60
CA SER A 39 -13.03 -3.52 0.79
C SER A 39 -11.88 -3.44 -0.18
N ALA A 40 -10.73 -3.94 0.22
CA ALA A 40 -9.58 -4.11 -0.66
C ALA A 40 -8.97 -5.49 -0.48
N THR A 41 -8.74 -6.18 -1.60
CA THR A 41 -7.98 -7.42 -1.65
C THR A 41 -6.52 -7.06 -1.91
N ILE A 42 -5.65 -7.40 -0.97
CA ILE A 42 -4.20 -7.19 -1.00
C ILE A 42 -3.57 -8.55 -1.29
N LYS A 43 -2.91 -8.69 -2.42
CA LYS A 43 -2.30 -9.96 -2.86
C LYS A 43 -0.79 -9.83 -2.98
N ASN A 44 -0.08 -10.77 -2.37
CA ASN A 44 1.36 -10.94 -2.55
C ASN A 44 1.60 -11.68 -3.88
N THR A 45 2.10 -10.97 -4.88
CA THR A 45 2.48 -11.54 -6.18
C THR A 45 3.98 -11.85 -6.26
N GLY A 46 4.72 -11.67 -5.18
CA GLY A 46 6.13 -11.98 -5.07
C GLY A 46 6.40 -13.45 -4.80
N ALA A 47 7.69 -13.82 -4.80
CA ALA A 47 8.16 -15.18 -4.54
C ALA A 47 8.50 -15.44 -3.06
N THR A 48 8.45 -14.42 -2.20
CA THR A 48 8.79 -14.51 -0.78
C THR A 48 7.59 -14.18 0.09
N ASP A 49 7.56 -14.77 1.28
CA ASP A 49 6.56 -14.46 2.29
C ASP A 49 6.79 -13.05 2.84
N LEU A 50 5.70 -12.31 3.00
CA LEU A 50 5.69 -10.96 3.53
C LEU A 50 5.17 -10.97 4.96
N THR A 51 5.72 -10.09 5.80
CA THR A 51 5.28 -9.93 7.18
C THR A 51 5.14 -8.46 7.54
N ASN A 52 4.35 -8.18 8.57
CA ASN A 52 4.16 -6.84 9.12
C ASN A 52 3.78 -5.78 8.06
N ILE A 53 2.84 -6.13 7.17
CA ILE A 53 2.41 -5.26 6.09
C ILE A 53 1.41 -4.24 6.65
N ALA A 54 1.87 -3.02 6.91
CA ALA A 54 1.00 -1.93 7.26
C ALA A 54 0.06 -1.58 6.09
N TRP A 55 -1.22 -1.38 6.36
CA TRP A 55 -2.21 -1.01 5.36
C TRP A 55 -3.12 0.11 5.85
N SER A 56 -3.72 0.83 4.90
CA SER A 56 -4.76 1.82 5.17
C SER A 56 -5.80 1.87 4.06
N ILE A 57 -7.02 2.26 4.43
CA ILE A 57 -8.12 2.68 3.54
C ILE A 57 -8.47 4.11 3.95
N THR A 58 -8.51 5.04 3.01
CA THR A 58 -8.94 6.43 3.24
C THR A 58 -9.94 6.89 2.20
N LEU A 59 -10.93 7.68 2.63
CA LEU A 59 -11.99 8.24 1.81
C LEU A 59 -11.99 9.78 1.95
N ASP A 60 -12.00 10.50 0.83
CA ASP A 60 -11.93 11.96 0.81
C ASP A 60 -13.30 12.67 0.69
N GLY A 61 -14.39 11.90 0.55
CA GLY A 61 -15.73 12.44 0.36
C GLY A 61 -16.15 13.39 1.49
N LYS A 62 -16.68 14.55 1.10
CA LYS A 62 -17.08 15.62 2.05
C LYS A 62 -18.21 15.17 3.00
N LEU A 63 -19.17 14.41 2.49
CA LEU A 63 -20.33 13.91 3.23
C LEU A 63 -20.17 12.44 3.66
N ILE A 64 -18.94 11.99 3.88
CA ILE A 64 -18.65 10.76 4.61
C ILE A 64 -18.63 11.09 6.10
N PHE A 65 -19.47 10.43 6.89
CA PHE A 65 -19.61 10.67 8.33
C PHE A 65 -18.94 9.59 9.18
N VAL A 66 -18.83 8.36 8.64
CA VAL A 66 -18.16 7.21 9.25
C VAL A 66 -17.28 6.53 8.20
N GLY A 67 -16.11 6.02 8.61
CA GLY A 67 -15.20 5.28 7.71
C GLY A 67 -14.39 6.19 6.79
N LYS A 68 -13.95 7.37 7.28
CA LYS A 68 -13.04 8.23 6.51
C LYS A 68 -11.62 7.67 6.41
N ALA A 69 -11.19 6.94 7.43
CA ALA A 69 -9.89 6.33 7.47
C ALA A 69 -9.90 5.12 8.40
N LYS A 70 -9.27 4.04 7.96
CA LYS A 70 -8.99 2.85 8.76
C LYS A 70 -7.64 2.28 8.39
N SER A 71 -6.90 1.80 9.37
CA SER A 71 -5.58 1.21 9.16
C SER A 71 -5.38 -0.02 10.03
N GLY A 72 -4.35 -0.78 9.72
CA GLY A 72 -3.93 -1.95 10.47
C GLY A 72 -2.67 -2.57 9.91
N THR A 73 -2.41 -3.80 10.33
CA THR A 73 -1.28 -4.60 9.89
C THR A 73 -1.77 -5.98 9.45
N ILE A 74 -1.22 -6.51 8.37
CA ILE A 74 -1.29 -7.95 8.03
C ILE A 74 0.00 -8.57 8.54
N ASP A 75 -0.11 -9.42 9.57
CA ASP A 75 1.07 -9.97 10.26
C ASP A 75 1.93 -10.86 9.35
N ALA A 76 1.28 -11.68 8.52
CA ALA A 76 1.92 -12.54 7.54
C ALA A 76 1.03 -12.71 6.29
N LEU A 77 1.66 -12.71 5.12
CA LEU A 77 1.03 -12.97 3.84
C LEU A 77 2.00 -13.76 2.95
N ALA A 78 1.74 -15.05 2.81
CA ALA A 78 2.61 -15.95 2.05
C ALA A 78 2.68 -15.59 0.56
N ALA A 79 3.71 -16.06 -0.14
CA ALA A 79 3.84 -15.89 -1.58
C ALA A 79 2.60 -16.45 -2.32
N GLY A 80 2.00 -15.62 -3.20
CA GLY A 80 0.81 -15.98 -3.98
C GLY A 80 -0.53 -15.78 -3.28
N GLU A 81 -0.54 -15.60 -1.95
CA GLU A 81 -1.76 -15.47 -1.14
C GLU A 81 -2.33 -14.05 -1.11
N GLU A 82 -3.59 -13.94 -0.69
CA GLU A 82 -4.29 -12.66 -0.55
C GLU A 82 -4.98 -12.51 0.80
N ALA A 83 -5.06 -11.26 1.27
CA ALA A 83 -5.80 -10.85 2.45
C ALA A 83 -6.82 -9.78 2.06
N THR A 84 -8.00 -9.81 2.67
CA THR A 84 -9.03 -8.78 2.44
C THR A 84 -9.18 -7.90 3.67
N VAL A 85 -8.99 -6.60 3.48
CA VAL A 85 -9.23 -5.56 4.48
C VAL A 85 -10.51 -4.79 4.15
N LYS A 86 -11.25 -4.35 5.17
CA LYS A 86 -12.56 -3.70 4.99
C LYS A 86 -12.77 -2.55 5.96
N ASP A 87 -13.47 -1.53 5.49
CA ASP A 87 -13.98 -0.44 6.32
C ASP A 87 -15.48 -0.23 6.11
N PHE A 88 -16.18 0.04 7.22
CA PHE A 88 -17.60 0.36 7.19
C PHE A 88 -17.76 1.86 6.98
N VAL A 89 -18.50 2.23 5.94
CA VAL A 89 -18.65 3.62 5.50
C VAL A 89 -20.09 4.05 5.64
N VAL A 90 -20.32 5.26 6.15
CA VAL A 90 -21.64 5.90 6.12
C VAL A 90 -21.49 7.29 5.52
N GLY A 91 -22.16 7.54 4.40
CA GLY A 91 -22.11 8.85 3.77
C GLY A 91 -22.95 9.00 2.51
N PHE A 92 -22.79 10.15 1.86
CA PHE A 92 -23.49 10.49 0.62
C PHE A 92 -22.56 11.14 -0.42
N GLY A 93 -22.84 10.91 -1.70
CA GLY A 93 -22.17 11.58 -2.80
C GLY A 93 -20.83 10.95 -3.19
N LYS A 94 -20.10 11.65 -4.08
CA LYS A 94 -18.84 11.14 -4.63
C LYS A 94 -17.74 11.10 -3.55
N THR A 95 -16.88 10.10 -3.64
CA THR A 95 -15.69 9.95 -2.80
C THR A 95 -14.58 9.30 -3.62
N GLY A 96 -13.37 9.83 -3.50
CA GLY A 96 -12.14 9.11 -3.78
C GLY A 96 -11.89 8.09 -2.68
N ILE A 97 -11.24 6.98 -3.04
CA ILE A 97 -10.85 5.88 -2.18
C ILE A 97 -9.37 5.63 -2.44
N ALA A 98 -8.53 5.74 -1.42
CA ALA A 98 -7.13 5.39 -1.49
C ALA A 98 -6.84 4.23 -0.55
N VAL A 99 -6.09 3.24 -1.04
CA VAL A 99 -5.68 2.07 -0.26
C VAL A 99 -4.18 1.91 -0.38
N THR A 100 -3.52 1.70 0.76
CA THR A 100 -2.08 1.40 0.81
C THR A 100 -1.82 0.07 1.49
N ALA A 101 -0.76 -0.63 1.08
CA ALA A 101 -0.26 -1.84 1.70
C ALA A 101 1.26 -1.94 1.50
N GLY A 102 2.04 -1.76 2.56
CA GLY A 102 3.49 -1.62 2.44
C GLY A 102 3.87 -0.44 1.55
N SER A 103 4.63 -0.70 0.48
CA SER A 103 4.99 0.30 -0.54
C SER A 103 3.99 0.39 -1.71
N ALA A 104 2.97 -0.46 -1.76
CA ALA A 104 1.97 -0.45 -2.81
C ALA A 104 0.79 0.48 -2.47
N SER A 105 0.21 1.09 -3.50
CA SER A 105 -0.98 1.93 -3.39
C SER A 105 -1.92 1.73 -4.57
N ALA A 106 -3.22 1.79 -4.32
CA ALA A 106 -4.25 1.84 -5.34
C ALA A 106 -5.27 2.93 -5.00
N ASN A 107 -5.84 3.54 -6.04
CA ASN A 107 -6.89 4.54 -5.92
C ASN A 107 -8.08 4.12 -6.77
N ALA A 108 -9.28 4.49 -6.31
CA ALA A 108 -10.52 4.33 -7.04
C ALA A 108 -11.46 5.50 -6.73
N GLU A 109 -12.46 5.70 -7.55
CA GLU A 109 -13.57 6.61 -7.27
C GLU A 109 -14.87 5.83 -7.06
N GLY A 110 -15.75 6.33 -6.22
CA GLY A 110 -17.06 5.74 -6.01
C GLY A 110 -18.10 6.75 -5.53
N THR A 111 -19.32 6.28 -5.33
CA THR A 111 -20.41 7.07 -4.73
C THR A 111 -20.90 6.38 -3.46
N ALA A 112 -20.88 7.11 -2.35
CA ALA A 112 -21.51 6.69 -1.11
C ALA A 112 -23.02 6.98 -1.16
N LEU A 113 -23.81 5.99 -0.72
CA LEU A 113 -25.24 6.09 -0.51
C LEU A 113 -25.60 5.34 0.77
N LEU A 114 -25.69 6.08 1.87
CA LEU A 114 -25.79 5.53 3.22
C LEU A 114 -24.62 4.58 3.49
N ILE A 115 -24.91 3.29 3.67
CA ILE A 115 -23.94 2.23 3.97
C ILE A 115 -23.30 1.61 2.72
N LEU A 116 -23.83 1.95 1.54
CA LEU A 116 -23.35 1.38 0.28
C LEU A 116 -22.31 2.30 -0.36
N VAL A 117 -21.22 1.72 -0.84
CA VAL A 117 -20.30 2.38 -1.76
C VAL A 117 -20.42 1.69 -3.12
N ILE A 118 -20.87 2.41 -4.13
CA ILE A 118 -21.22 1.87 -5.44
C ILE A 118 -20.45 2.56 -6.56
N GLY A 119 -20.39 1.92 -7.73
CA GLY A 119 -19.70 2.46 -8.90
C GLY A 119 -18.20 2.61 -8.72
N VAL A 120 -17.59 1.74 -7.90
CA VAL A 120 -16.15 1.74 -7.65
C VAL A 120 -15.40 1.35 -8.93
N ALA A 121 -14.54 2.24 -9.40
CA ALA A 121 -13.69 2.06 -10.59
C ALA A 121 -12.34 2.79 -10.43
#